data_AF-A0A960DIA4-F1
#
_entry.id   AF-A0A960DIA4-F1
#
_cell.length_a   1.000
_cell.length_b   1.000
_cell.length_c   1.000
_cell.angle_alpha   90.00
_cell.angle_beta   90.00
_cell.angle_gamma   90.00
#
_symmetry.space_group_name_H-M   'P 1'
#
loop_
_entity.id
_entity.type
_entity.pdbx_description
1 polymer ?
#
loop_
_entity_poly.entity_id
_entity_poly.type
_entity_poly.pdbx_seq_one_letter_code
_entity_poly.pdbx_strand_id
1 'polypeptide(L)' 'MQQAGTAIGAWNYQWEDVPRPFVHPVTTPGGEPLSVDAPEDHWWHHALWFTIKFVNGENFWEEYDEYGLLV' A
#
# COMPACT_ATOMS: atom_id res chain seq x y z
N MET A 1 -24.14 -22.93 20.66
CA MET A 1 -23.21 -22.92 19.52
C MET A 1 -23.47 -21.66 18.70
N GLN A 2 -22.76 -20.58 19.01
CA GLN A 2 -22.71 -19.39 18.15
C GLN A 2 -21.33 -19.40 17.52
N GLN A 3 -21.24 -19.84 16.27
CA GLN A 3 -20.12 -19.45 15.43
C GLN A 3 -20.49 -18.06 14.90
N ALA A 4 -20.09 -17.03 15.64
CA ALA A 4 -19.98 -15.71 15.06
C ALA A 4 -18.90 -15.81 13.98
N GLY A 5 -19.27 -15.66 12.71
CA GLY A 5 -18.29 -15.49 11.65
C GLY A 5 -17.50 -14.23 11.97
N THR A 6 -16.24 -14.39 12.36
CA THR A 6 -15.29 -13.28 12.53
C THR A 6 -15.30 -12.50 11.24
N ALA A 7 -15.66 -11.22 11.30
CA ALA A 7 -15.48 -10.33 10.16
C ALA A 7 -13.99 -10.34 9.82
N ILE A 8 -13.64 -10.95 8.69
CA ILE A 8 -12.32 -10.81 8.08
C ILE A 8 -12.09 -9.31 7.89
N GLY A 9 -11.03 -8.80 8.52
CA GLY A 9 -10.78 -7.38 8.74
C GLY A 9 -11.03 -6.54 7.49
N ALA A 10 -11.78 -5.45 7.66
CA ALA A 10 -11.94 -4.47 6.59
C ALA A 10 -10.54 -3.94 6.23
N TRP A 11 -10.16 -4.11 4.97
CA TRP A 11 -8.94 -3.55 4.42
C TRP A 11 -8.97 -2.03 4.59
N ASN A 12 -7.98 -1.45 5.26
CA ASN A 12 -7.88 0.00 5.40
C ASN A 12 -7.16 0.55 4.17
N TYR A 13 -7.91 1.26 3.34
CA TYR A 13 -7.37 2.01 2.22
C TYR A 13 -6.95 3.40 2.71
N GLN A 14 -5.65 3.63 2.79
CA GLN A 14 -5.04 4.91 3.16
C GLN A 14 -4.96 5.77 1.89
N TRP A 15 -5.72 6.86 1.83
CA TRP A 15 -5.77 7.75 0.67
C TRP A 15 -5.72 9.23 1.04
N GLU A 16 -6.03 9.56 2.30
CA GLU A 16 -6.00 10.93 2.80
C GLU A 16 -4.55 11.34 3.09
N ASP A 17 -4.14 12.48 2.51
CA ASP A 17 -2.82 13.09 2.70
C ASP A 17 -1.60 12.19 2.43
N VAL A 18 -1.74 11.18 1.57
CA VAL A 18 -0.63 10.33 1.12
C VAL A 18 -0.40 10.48 -0.39
N PRO A 19 0.86 10.64 -0.87
CA PRO A 19 1.16 10.78 -2.30
C PRO A 19 0.76 9.55 -3.11
N ARG A 20 0.86 8.36 -2.50
CA ARG A 20 0.52 7.07 -3.10
C ARG A 20 -0.44 6.34 -2.19
N PRO A 21 -1.74 6.27 -2.54
CA PRO A 21 -2.70 5.50 -1.77
C PRO A 21 -2.36 4.01 -1.74
N PHE A 22 -2.57 3.37 -0.58
CA PHE A 22 -2.21 1.98 -0.37
C PHE A 22 -3.17 1.29 0.61
N VAL A 23 -3.14 -0.03 0.62
CA VAL A 23 -3.89 -0.85 1.57
C VAL A 23 -2.93 -1.44 2.60
N HIS A 24 -3.16 -1.14 3.89
CA HIS A 24 -2.39 -1.69 5.00
C HIS A 24 -3.22 -1.76 6.30
N PRO A 25 -3.12 -2.87 7.07
CA PRO A 25 -2.39 -4.09 6.77
C PRO A 25 -3.10 -4.96 5.73
N VAL A 26 -2.31 -5.75 5.01
CA VAL A 26 -2.79 -6.94 4.31
C VAL A 26 -2.71 -8.09 5.30
N THR A 27 -3.81 -8.79 5.58
CA THR A 27 -3.82 -9.87 6.58
C THR A 27 -4.21 -11.22 5.99
N THR A 28 -3.67 -12.29 6.57
CA THR A 28 -4.19 -13.65 6.34
C THR A 28 -5.65 -13.77 6.80
N PRO A 29 -6.38 -14.82 6.39
CA PRO A 29 -7.71 -15.11 6.94
C PRO A 29 -7.73 -15.29 8.47
N GLY A 30 -6.57 -15.62 9.08
CA GLY A 30 -6.40 -15.73 10.54
C GLY A 30 -6.07 -14.41 11.24
N GLY A 31 -5.92 -13.30 10.51
CA GLY A 31 -5.63 -11.96 11.05
C GLY A 31 -4.15 -11.59 11.12
N GLU A 32 -3.23 -12.50 10.79
CA GLU A 32 -1.79 -12.20 10.78
C GLU A 32 -1.42 -11.20 9.67
N PRO A 33 -0.67 -10.11 9.95
CA PRO A 33 -0.21 -9.18 8.93
C PRO A 33 0.82 -9.80 7.97
N LEU A 34 0.70 -9.47 6.70
CA LEU A 34 1.58 -9.89 5.60
C LEU A 34 2.30 -8.73 4.92
N SER A 35 2.02 -7.49 5.35
CA SER A 35 2.63 -6.29 4.80
C SER A 35 3.17 -5.39 5.90
N VAL A 36 4.11 -4.53 5.54
CA VAL A 36 4.67 -3.45 6.36
C VAL A 36 4.52 -2.17 5.55
N ASP A 37 4.23 -1.07 6.24
CA ASP A 37 4.21 0.26 5.65
C ASP A 37 5.47 1.03 6.05
N ALA A 38 6.10 1.70 5.09
CA ALA A 38 7.32 2.50 5.23
C ALA A 38 8.40 1.86 6.15
N PRO A 39 8.96 0.68 5.80
CA PRO A 39 10.05 0.06 6.55
C PRO A 39 11.22 1.02 6.80
N GLU A 40 11.91 0.86 7.93
CA GLU A 40 12.98 1.78 8.36
C GLU A 40 14.10 1.96 7.31
N ASP A 41 14.40 0.92 6.52
CA ASP A 41 15.44 0.94 5.50
C ASP A 41 14.93 1.33 4.10
N HIS A 42 13.61 1.39 3.91
CA HIS A 42 12.94 1.66 2.64
C HIS A 42 11.61 2.39 2.85
N TRP A 43 11.67 3.58 3.45
CA TRP A 43 10.52 4.48 3.74
C TRP A 43 9.57 4.77 2.56
N TRP A 44 10.01 4.63 1.31
CA TRP A 44 9.18 4.79 0.10
C TRP A 44 8.44 3.52 -0.33
N HIS A 45 8.56 2.40 0.40
CA HIS A 45 7.79 1.18 0.13
C HIS A 45 6.53 1.16 0.99
N HIS A 46 5.38 1.30 0.35
CA HIS A 46 4.07 1.11 0.96
C HIS A 46 3.56 -0.30 0.67
N ALA A 47 2.70 -0.81 1.56
CA ALA A 47 2.19 -2.18 1.59
C ALA A 47 1.65 -2.72 0.25
N LEU A 48 0.33 -2.73 0.04
CA LEU A 48 -0.26 -3.09 -1.26
C LEU A 48 -0.74 -1.83 -1.95
N TRP A 49 -0.04 -1.45 -3.01
CA TRP A 49 -0.43 -0.38 -3.91
C TRP A 49 -0.04 -0.77 -5.33
N PHE A 50 -0.63 -0.11 -6.31
CA PHE A 50 -0.25 -0.23 -7.70
C PHE A 50 -0.48 1.10 -8.38
N THR A 51 0.32 1.36 -9.42
CA THR A 51 0.18 2.55 -10.25
C THR A 51 0.60 2.23 -11.67
N ILE A 52 0.27 3.13 -12.59
CA ILE A 52 0.84 3.16 -13.93
C ILE A 52 1.83 4.32 -13.93
N LYS A 53 3.10 4.06 -14.26
CA LYS A 53 4.15 5.09 -14.16
C LYS A 53 3.77 6.39 -14.86
N PHE A 54 3.33 6.31 -16.12
CA PHE A 54 2.88 7.49 -16.86
C PHE A 54 1.45 7.35 -17.33
N VAL A 55 0.62 8.35 -17.01
CA VAL A 55 -0.73 8.52 -17.59
C VAL A 55 -0.80 9.90 -18.21
N ASN A 56 -0.95 9.97 -19.55
CA ASN A 56 -0.93 11.22 -20.32
C ASN A 56 0.33 12.09 -20.11
N GLY A 57 1.49 11.47 -19.83
CA GLY A 57 2.76 12.16 -19.58
C GLY A 57 2.99 12.56 -18.13
N GLU A 58 1.99 12.41 -17.26
CA GLU A 58 2.09 12.67 -15.83
C GLU A 58 2.63 11.43 -15.09
N ASN A 59 3.55 11.63 -14.15
CA ASN A 59 4.21 10.57 -13.40
C ASN A 59 3.48 10.25 -12.08
N PHE A 60 3.16 8.98 -11.85
CA PHE A 60 2.48 8.49 -10.64
C PHE A 60 3.27 7.42 -9.89
N TRP A 61 4.54 7.15 -10.27
CA TRP A 61 5.37 6.12 -9.63
C TRP A 61 6.32 6.70 -8.58
N GLU A 62 7.13 7.69 -8.97
CA GLU A 62 8.08 8.33 -8.08
C GLU A 62 7.39 9.27 -7.08
N GLU A 63 7.82 9.22 -5.81
CA GLU A 63 7.34 10.12 -4.74
C GLU A 63 8.21 11.38 -4.59
N TYR A 64 9.46 11.28 -5.02
CA TYR A 64 10.48 12.32 -4.92
C TYR A 64 11.12 12.53 -6.29
N ASP A 65 11.53 13.76 -6.55
CA ASP A 65 12.27 14.10 -7.77
C ASP A 65 13.65 13.39 -7.80
N GLU A 66 14.18 13.17 -9.00
CA GLU A 66 15.51 12.61 -9.35
C GLU A 66 15.77 11.09 -9.20
N TYR A 67 15.04 10.31 -8.42
CA TYR A 67 15.35 8.88 -8.22
C TYR A 67 14.32 7.94 -8.88
N GLY A 68 14.75 7.09 -9.84
CA GLY A 68 13.88 6.04 -10.42
C GLY A 68 13.74 6.04 -11.95
N LEU A 69 14.44 6.94 -12.66
CA LEU A 69 14.58 6.83 -14.11
C LEU A 69 15.50 5.65 -14.45
N LEU A 70 14.93 4.59 -15.02
CA LEU A 70 15.68 3.65 -15.84
C LEU A 70 16.04 4.39 -17.14
N VAL A 71 17.19 5.05 -17.13
CA VAL A 71 17.87 5.52 -18.36
C VAL A 71 18.54 4.36 -19.07
#